data_AF-A0A4V2K684-F1
#
_entry.id   AF-A0A4V2K684-F1
#
_cell.length_a   1.000
_cell.length_b   1.000
_cell.length_c   1.000
_cell.angle_alpha   90.00
_cell.angle_beta   90.00
_cell.angle_gamma   90.00
#
_symmetry.space_group_name_H-M   'P 1'
#
loop_
_entity.id
_entity.type
_entity.pdbx_description
1 polymer ?
#
loop_
_entity_poly.entity_id
_entity_poly.type
_entity_poly.pdbx_seq_one_letter_code
_entity_poly.pdbx_strand_id
1 'polypeptide(L)' 'HSVGAVYLTFNNLHRSVRYLQCNVHLFLVIPRPHGPSLKQLNHMLEPGVKELKTLYSG' A
#
# COMPACT_ATOMS: atom_id res chain seq x y z
N HIS A 1 20.26 8.61 -3.13
CA HIS A 1 19.31 7.81 -3.94
C HIS A 1 17.98 7.74 -3.19
N SER A 2 16.83 7.97 -3.85
CA SER A 2 15.50 7.95 -3.23
C SER A 2 14.63 6.91 -3.91
N VAL A 3 13.88 6.14 -3.12
CA VAL A 3 12.98 5.06 -3.55
C VAL A 3 11.57 5.43 -3.09
N GLY A 4 10.60 5.33 -3.98
CA GLY A 4 9.19 5.52 -3.62
C GLY A 4 8.60 4.24 -3.05
N ALA A 5 7.59 4.35 -2.20
CA ALA A 5 6.88 3.19 -1.66
C ALA A 5 5.41 3.53 -1.40
N VAL A 6 4.55 2.50 -1.44
CA VAL A 6 3.17 2.54 -0.99
C VAL A 6 3.07 1.75 0.30
N TYR A 7 2.49 2.37 1.33
CA TYR A 7 2.27 1.77 2.65
C TYR A 7 0.78 1.61 2.93
N LEU A 8 0.42 0.53 3.61
CA LEU A 8 -0.93 0.25 4.09
C LEU A 8 -1.02 0.45 5.60
N THR A 9 -2.16 0.99 6.04
CA THR A 9 -2.53 1.12 7.45
C THR A 9 -4.00 0.80 7.61
N PHE A 10 -4.39 0.23 8.73
CA PHE A 10 -5.80 -0.05 9.02
C PHE A 10 -6.51 1.20 9.57
N ASN A 11 -7.51 1.68 8.84
CA ASN A 11 -8.24 2.90 9.22
C ASN A 11 -9.09 2.72 10.49
N ASN A 12 -9.42 1.48 10.86
CA ASN A 12 -10.20 1.18 12.07
C ASN A 12 -9.35 1.25 13.35
N LEU A 13 -8.03 1.41 13.25
CA LEU A 13 -7.18 1.65 14.41
C LEU A 13 -7.32 3.09 14.92
N HIS A 14 -7.27 3.24 16.24
CA HIS A 14 -7.20 4.55 16.89
C HIS A 14 -5.98 5.34 16.36
N ARG A 15 -6.16 6.66 16.17
CA ARG A 15 -5.15 7.51 15.52
C ARG A 15 -3.79 7.45 16.23
N SER A 16 -3.77 7.30 17.55
CA SER A 16 -2.52 7.23 18.32
C SER A 16 -1.67 6.00 18.02
N VAL A 17 -2.27 4.91 17.51
CA VAL A 17 -1.56 3.65 17.24
C VAL A 17 -1.44 3.33 15.75
N ARG A 18 -2.28 3.92 14.90
CA ARG A 18 -2.37 3.62 13.45
C ARG A 18 -1.03 3.71 12.70
N TYR A 19 -0.20 4.70 13.04
CA TYR A 19 1.07 4.94 12.36
C TYR A 19 2.28 4.45 13.16
N LEU A 20 2.07 3.65 14.21
CA LEU A 20 3.17 2.93 14.83
C LEU A 20 3.76 1.96 13.81
N GLN A 21 5.07 1.76 13.85
CA GLN A 21 5.80 0.92 12.88
C GLN A 21 5.21 -0.50 12.75
N CYS A 22 4.65 -1.05 13.84
CA CYS A 22 4.00 -2.36 13.84
C CYS A 22 2.67 -2.41 13.06
N ASN A 23 2.04 -1.27 12.79
CA ASN A 23 0.73 -1.14 12.14
C ASN A 23 0.83 -0.56 10.70
N VAL A 24 2.04 -0.29 10.23
CA VAL A 24 2.33 0.23 8.89
C VAL A 24 3.01 -0.87 8.08
N HIS A 25 2.37 -1.29 6.99
CA HIS A 25 2.84 -2.41 6.18
C HIS A 25 3.29 -1.92 4.81
N LEU A 26 4.46 -2.35 4.33
CA LEU A 26 4.93 -2.05 2.98
C LEU A 26 4.12 -2.86 1.97
N PHE A 27 3.52 -2.20 0.99
CA PHE A 27 2.68 -2.83 -0.02
C PHE A 27 3.32 -2.89 -1.40
N LEU A 28 4.00 -1.81 -1.79
CA LEU A 28 4.71 -1.75 -3.08
C LEU A 28 5.97 -0.90 -2.92
N VAL A 29 7.06 -1.37 -3.52
CA VAL A 29 8.27 -0.55 -3.74
C VAL A 29 8.24 -0.04 -5.17
N ILE A 30 8.39 1.27 -5.35
CA ILE A 30 8.37 1.92 -6.65
C ILE A 30 9.81 2.03 -7.16
N PRO A 31 10.17 1.29 -8.23
CA PRO A 31 11.52 1.33 -8.79
C PRO A 31 11.83 2.68 -9.46
N ARG A 32 13.12 3.01 -9.51
CA ARG A 32 13.67 4.17 -10.25
C ARG A 32 14.43 3.70 -11.51
N PRO A 33 14.73 4.57 -12.49
CA PRO A 33 14.66 6.04 -12.48
C PRO A 33 13.30 6.65 -12.86
N HIS A 34 12.51 5.93 -13.66
CA HIS A 34 11.16 6.34 -14.05
C HIS A 34 10.14 5.62 -13.17
N GLY A 35 9.32 6.37 -12.45
CA GLY A 35 8.17 5.81 -11.75
C GLY A 35 7.18 5.21 -12.75
N PRO A 36 6.31 4.27 -12.30
CA PRO A 36 5.28 3.71 -13.16
C PRO A 36 4.31 4.81 -13.61
N SER A 37 3.82 4.69 -14.83
CA SER A 37 2.63 5.45 -15.26
C SER A 37 1.43 5.12 -14.37
N LEU A 38 0.41 5.97 -14.36
CA LEU A 38 -0.82 5.71 -13.61
C LEU A 38 -1.46 4.36 -13.96
N LYS A 39 -1.44 3.96 -15.24
CA LYS A 39 -1.96 2.66 -15.69
C LYS A 39 -1.15 1.50 -15.11
N GLN A 40 0.18 1.61 -15.12
CA GLN A 40 1.06 0.59 -14.53
C GLN A 40 0.89 0.53 -13.01
N LEU A 41 0.79 1.67 -12.34
CA LEU A 41 0.57 1.73 -10.90
C LEU A 41 -0.76 1.08 -10.53
N ASN A 42 -1.85 1.41 -11.22
CA ASN A 42 -3.15 0.78 -10.98
C ASN A 42 -3.09 -0.74 -11.19
N HIS A 43 -2.41 -1.20 -12.25
CA HIS A 43 -2.23 -2.63 -12.49
C HIS A 43 -1.41 -3.32 -11.39
N MET A 44 -0.37 -2.67 -10.87
CA MET A 44 0.43 -3.19 -9.75
C MET A 44 -0.39 -3.28 -8.44
N LEU A 45 -1.29 -2.32 -8.19
CA LEU A 45 -2.12 -2.28 -6.97
C LEU A 45 -3.34 -3.22 -7.05
N GLU A 46 -3.84 -3.49 -8.26
CA GLU A 46 -5.05 -4.30 -8.54
C GLU A 46 -5.14 -5.62 -7.75
N PRO A 47 -4.10 -6.51 -7.74
CA PRO A 47 -4.21 -7.78 -7.04
C PRO A 47 -4.42 -7.60 -5.54
N GLY A 48 -3.66 -6.72 -4.89
CA GLY A 48 -3.83 -6.52 -3.44
C GLY A 48 -5.11 -5.75 -3.10
N VAL A 49 -5.62 -4.88 -3.97
CA VAL A 49 -6.97 -4.30 -3.79
C VAL A 49 -8.05 -5.39 -3.83
N LYS A 50 -7.92 -6.36 -4.74
CA LYS A 50 -8.84 -7.50 -4.82
C LYS A 50 -8.80 -8.34 -3.54
N GLU A 51 -7.61 -8.70 -3.07
CA GLU A 51 -7.42 -9.46 -1.83
C GLU A 51 -7.94 -8.71 -0.60
N LEU A 52 -7.66 -7.40 -0.48
CA LEU A 52 -8.16 -6.58 0.62
C LEU A 52 -9.69 -6.48 0.64
N LYS A 53 -10.34 -6.45 -0.54
CA LYS A 53 -11.81 -6.50 -0.63
C LYS A 53 -12.36 -7.85 -0.16
N THR A 54 -11.73 -8.95 -0.54
CA THR A 54 -12.09 -10.30 -0.06
C THR A 54 -11.89 -10.42 1.45
N LEU A 55 -10.76 -9.93 1.98
CA LEU A 55 -10.51 -9.94 3.42
C LEU A 55 -11.56 -9.12 4.19
N TYR A 56 -12.00 -7.99 3.63
CA TYR A 56 -13.00 -7.13 4.25
C TYR A 56 -14.42 -7.71 4.20
N SER A 57 -14.74 -8.55 3.21
CA SER A 57 -16.08 -9.14 3.08
C SER A 57 -16.35 -10.31 4.05
N GLY A 58 -15.32 -10.81 4.75
CA GLY A 58 -15.39 -12.09 5.48
C GLY A 58 -15.45 -13.28 4.54
#